data_AF-A0A1J4JT07-F1
#
_entry.id   AF-A0A1J4JT07-F1
#
_cell.length_a   1.000
_cell.length_b   1.000
_cell.length_c   1.000
_cell.angle_alpha   90.00
_cell.angle_beta   90.00
_cell.angle_gamma   90.00
#
_symmetry.space_group_name_H-M   'P 1'
#
loop_
_entity.id
_entity.type
_entity.pdbx_description
1 polymer ?
#
loop_
_entity_poly.entity_id
_entity_poly.type
_entity_poly.pdbx_seq_one_letter_code
_entity_poly.pdbx_strand_id
1 'polypeptide(L)'
;MFFELSSRGLSHAASAAWTKDFSFIVGGHEYQVNKLNACFISPKVAELLLTDPSNDVFYIDTDDSEYQFKQIVKLMEGGILNYDDEVQSYLMNISPLLGNKEMIQKTLEQLTDVNCDNIVDRVNFKVDNGLDIKNEISFMARHFTEISIKEKQKLGVCILSDVLSHPSLSVFSEDALFDEIYSMGPEFSDELIAFVEFELLSIEKINQIVDTMIDYTNISRNLWNGLTKRLKAPTKIEDNYCQYRHKGIYEKFFNDQTNNHERVNATINSIINEHPYEHAIDEKEFFNGIIHYLTTKCGGNVHSKKVIKITSSSNGFNKPYQVADFGWKSYWNTEYQSNAWIKYDFKKMKIQLSNYSIKTGYWDGVHLQNWVIEGSSDGEKWKIIDERKTKELNGNFITKSFKCESNEAFRYIRLRQINESAFDCLELCNLEFFGRLYRND
;
A
#
# COMPACT_ATOMS: atom_id res chain seq x y z
N MET A 1 38.59 -6.53 11.89
CA MET A 1 37.89 -6.09 13.12
C MET A 1 38.26 -4.64 13.31
N PHE A 2 37.30 -3.73 13.21
CA PHE A 2 37.51 -2.30 13.38
C PHE A 2 36.96 -1.90 14.75
N PHE A 3 37.67 -1.02 15.45
CA PHE A 3 37.29 -0.50 16.77
C PHE A 3 37.53 1.00 16.77
N GLU A 4 36.54 1.77 17.22
CA GLU A 4 36.56 3.23 17.27
C GLU A 4 36.31 3.69 18.71
N LEU A 5 36.95 4.80 19.11
CA LEU A 5 36.80 5.39 20.44
C LEU A 5 35.61 6.38 20.46
N SER A 6 34.88 6.43 21.57
CA SER A 6 33.74 7.35 21.71
C SER A 6 34.18 8.81 21.86
N SER A 7 33.36 9.73 21.38
CA SER A 7 33.51 11.19 21.54
C SER A 7 33.52 11.67 23.00
N ARG A 8 33.15 10.83 23.99
CA ARG A 8 33.20 11.17 25.42
C ARG A 8 34.60 11.58 25.91
N GLY A 9 35.65 11.08 25.28
CA GLY A 9 37.03 11.48 25.58
C GLY A 9 37.32 12.96 25.32
N LEU A 10 36.52 13.62 24.47
CA LEU A 10 36.63 15.06 24.20
C LEU A 10 36.24 15.91 25.41
N SER A 11 35.42 15.40 26.34
CA SER A 11 35.09 16.15 27.57
C SER A 11 36.33 16.42 28.43
N HIS A 12 37.28 15.48 28.45
CA HIS A 12 38.57 15.65 29.10
C HIS A 12 39.42 16.71 28.40
N ALA A 13 39.45 16.68 27.06
CA ALA A 13 40.13 17.71 26.28
C ALA A 13 39.49 19.09 26.49
N ALA A 14 38.17 19.21 26.46
CA ALA A 14 37.45 20.46 26.64
C ALA A 14 37.65 21.07 28.04
N SER A 15 37.83 20.25 29.08
CA SER A 15 38.14 20.73 30.44
C SER A 15 39.52 21.36 30.60
N ALA A 16 40.42 21.21 29.63
CA ALA A 16 41.70 21.89 29.63
C ALA A 16 41.54 23.35 29.18
N ALA A 17 42.32 24.27 29.76
CA ALA A 17 42.25 25.69 29.46
C ALA A 17 42.92 26.01 28.11
N TRP A 18 42.22 25.74 27.02
CA TRP A 18 42.64 26.11 25.67
C TRP A 18 42.45 27.60 25.40
N THR A 19 43.25 28.15 24.49
CA THR A 19 43.03 29.49 23.92
C THR A 19 41.78 29.47 23.06
N LYS A 20 40.90 30.45 23.26
CA LYS A 20 39.73 30.68 22.40
C LYS A 20 40.17 31.56 21.23
N ASP A 21 40.49 30.91 20.11
CA ASP A 21 41.07 31.50 18.91
C ASP A 21 40.12 31.48 17.71
N PHE A 22 38.82 31.23 17.94
CA PHE A 22 37.80 31.21 16.90
C PHE A 22 36.44 31.68 17.41
N SER A 23 35.67 32.35 16.54
CA SER A 23 34.39 32.96 16.89
C SER A 23 33.28 32.54 15.92
N PHE A 24 32.19 32.00 16.45
CA PHE A 24 30.94 31.88 15.70
C PHE A 24 30.11 33.15 15.88
N ILE A 25 29.68 33.76 14.79
CA ILE A 25 28.74 34.89 14.81
C ILE A 25 27.39 34.39 14.29
N VAL A 26 26.41 34.25 15.18
CA VAL A 26 25.10 33.65 14.90
C VAL A 26 24.00 34.65 15.27
N GLY A 27 23.20 35.08 14.29
CA GLY A 27 22.13 36.05 14.55
C GLY A 27 22.59 37.38 15.17
N GLY A 28 23.87 37.75 14.98
CA GLY A 28 24.49 38.93 15.59
C GLY A 28 25.13 38.69 16.96
N HIS A 29 25.03 37.48 17.53
CA HIS A 29 25.67 37.10 18.79
C HIS A 29 27.02 36.41 18.56
N GLU A 30 28.00 36.70 19.41
CA GLU A 30 29.37 36.18 19.30
C GLU A 30 29.62 35.04 20.32
N TYR A 31 30.14 33.92 19.81
CA TYR A 31 30.47 32.73 20.60
C TYR A 31 31.93 32.32 20.41
N GLN A 32 32.72 32.52 21.46
CA GLN A 32 34.16 32.28 21.48
C GLN A 32 34.48 30.81 21.83
N VAL A 33 35.18 30.13 20.92
CA VAL A 33 35.59 28.72 21.00
C VAL A 33 37.04 28.55 20.52
N ASN A 34 37.59 27.34 20.61
CA ASN A 34 38.87 27.03 19.96
C ASN A 34 38.64 26.51 18.53
N LYS A 35 39.62 26.64 17.65
CA LYS A 35 39.56 26.14 16.26
C LYS A 35 39.28 24.64 16.18
N LEU A 36 39.81 23.86 17.13
CA LEU A 36 39.62 22.41 17.16
C LEU A 36 38.15 22.01 17.38
N ASN A 37 37.47 22.64 18.35
CA ASN A 37 36.05 22.40 18.62
C ASN A 37 35.18 22.93 17.46
N ALA A 38 35.58 24.05 16.85
CA ALA A 38 34.90 24.60 15.68
C ALA A 38 34.99 23.65 14.46
N CYS A 39 36.15 23.04 14.22
CA CYS A 39 36.32 21.98 13.20
C CYS A 39 35.54 20.71 13.54
N PHE A 40 35.51 20.32 14.82
CA PHE A 40 34.81 19.12 15.27
C PHE A 40 33.32 19.20 14.96
N ILE A 41 32.69 20.35 15.22
CA ILE A 41 31.25 20.52 15.06
C ILE A 41 30.84 20.89 13.64
N SER A 42 31.71 21.55 12.86
CA SER A 42 31.39 22.07 11.54
C SER A 42 32.44 21.65 10.51
N PRO A 43 32.10 20.71 9.63
CA PRO A 43 32.91 20.37 8.47
C PRO A 43 33.19 21.59 7.58
N LYS A 44 32.26 22.55 7.47
CA LYS A 44 32.49 23.80 6.71
C LYS A 44 33.58 24.67 7.33
N VAL A 45 33.65 24.75 8.65
CA VAL A 45 34.75 25.45 9.33
C VAL A 45 36.07 24.73 9.10
N ALA A 46 36.07 23.39 9.11
CA ALA A 46 37.27 22.63 8.78
C ALA A 46 37.76 22.91 7.34
N GLU A 47 36.86 22.92 6.35
CA GLU A 47 37.19 23.30 4.97
C GLU A 47 37.67 24.75 4.85
N LEU A 48 37.03 25.67 5.58
CA LEU A 48 37.45 27.08 5.64
C LEU A 48 38.86 27.23 6.20
N LEU A 49 39.18 26.55 7.30
CA LEU A 49 40.52 26.62 7.91
C LEU A 49 41.58 25.88 7.10
N LEU A 50 41.19 24.87 6.31
CA LEU A 50 42.08 24.23 5.34
C LEU A 50 42.44 25.16 4.18
N THR A 51 41.51 26.02 3.76
CA THR A 51 41.74 27.01 2.69
C THR A 51 42.43 28.27 3.21
N ASP A 52 42.05 28.75 4.39
CA ASP A 52 42.64 29.91 5.07
C ASP A 52 42.77 29.65 6.59
N PRO A 53 43.95 29.20 7.05
CA PRO A 53 44.21 28.97 8.47
C PRO A 53 44.16 30.24 9.34
N SER A 54 44.26 31.43 8.73
CA SER A 54 44.22 32.72 9.43
C SER A 54 42.80 33.20 9.72
N ASN A 55 41.79 32.49 9.21
CA ASN A 55 40.41 32.81 9.49
C ASN A 55 40.05 32.44 10.93
N ASP A 56 39.52 33.41 11.67
CA ASP A 56 39.15 33.26 13.08
C ASP A 56 37.64 33.42 13.31
N VAL A 57 36.84 33.57 12.25
CA VAL A 57 35.41 33.90 12.36
C VAL A 57 34.55 33.11 11.36
N PHE A 58 33.44 32.55 11.83
CA PHE A 58 32.41 31.94 10.99
C PHE A 58 31.04 32.59 11.21
N TYR A 59 30.44 33.09 10.13
CA TYR A 59 29.13 33.74 10.18
C TYR A 59 28.02 32.74 9.85
N ILE A 60 26.97 32.75 10.67
CA ILE A 60 25.76 31.95 10.49
C ILE A 60 24.55 32.88 10.51
N ASP A 61 23.89 32.97 9.36
CA ASP A 61 22.67 33.75 9.20
C ASP A 61 21.46 32.90 9.62
N THR A 62 21.16 32.91 10.92
CA THR A 62 19.97 32.27 11.51
C THR A 62 19.52 33.08 12.72
N ASP A 63 18.23 33.02 13.05
CA ASP A 63 17.72 33.61 14.29
C ASP A 63 18.25 32.86 15.52
N ASP A 64 18.92 33.60 16.40
CA ASP A 64 19.45 33.11 17.68
C ASP A 64 19.10 34.09 18.81
N SER A 65 17.91 34.68 18.76
CA SER A 65 17.41 35.63 19.77
C SER A 65 17.40 35.03 21.19
N GLU A 66 17.20 33.71 21.31
CA GLU A 66 17.15 32.97 22.58
C GLU A 66 18.51 32.37 23.01
N TYR A 67 19.61 32.69 22.33
CA TYR A 67 20.95 32.14 22.59
C TYR A 67 21.02 30.60 22.59
N GLN A 68 20.21 29.96 21.74
CA GLN A 68 20.14 28.50 21.62
C GLN A 68 21.45 27.91 21.08
N PHE A 69 22.27 28.69 20.37
CA PHE A 69 23.61 28.27 19.95
C PHE A 69 24.53 27.88 21.12
N LYS A 70 24.28 28.37 22.36
CA LYS A 70 25.02 27.92 23.56
C LYS A 70 24.92 26.41 23.79
N GLN A 71 23.82 25.80 23.37
CA GLN A 71 23.65 24.35 23.50
C GLN A 71 24.57 23.60 22.52
N ILE A 72 24.77 24.13 21.32
CA ILE A 72 25.76 23.60 20.36
C ILE A 72 27.17 23.72 20.94
N VAL A 73 27.52 24.87 21.54
CA VAL A 73 28.84 25.05 22.18
C VAL A 73 29.08 24.00 23.27
N LYS A 74 28.08 23.74 24.13
CA LYS A 74 28.16 22.65 25.12
C LYS A 74 28.37 21.29 24.47
N LEU A 75 27.74 21.02 23.33
CA LEU A 75 27.94 19.77 22.59
C LEU A 75 29.38 19.65 22.07
N MET A 76 30.00 20.76 21.64
CA MET A 76 31.42 20.76 21.24
C MET A 76 32.36 20.38 22.41
N GLU A 77 31.96 20.72 23.63
CA GLU A 77 32.70 20.41 24.86
C GLU A 77 32.43 18.97 25.37
N GLY A 78 31.62 18.18 24.64
CA GLY A 78 31.23 16.82 25.02
C GLY A 78 30.06 16.77 26.02
N GLY A 79 29.32 17.87 26.16
CA GLY A 79 28.09 17.95 26.93
C GLY A 79 26.92 17.19 26.29
N ILE A 80 25.90 16.92 27.11
CA ILE A 80 24.66 16.26 26.67
C ILE A 80 23.61 17.35 26.44
N LEU A 81 22.85 17.22 25.36
CA LEU A 81 21.70 18.07 25.08
C LEU A 81 20.45 17.54 25.81
N ASN A 82 19.72 18.44 26.46
CA ASN A 82 18.34 18.17 26.82
C ASN A 82 17.50 18.44 25.58
N TYR A 83 16.88 17.40 25.05
CA TYR A 83 16.14 17.47 23.79
C TYR A 83 14.70 17.90 24.08
N ASP A 84 14.33 19.09 23.60
CA ASP A 84 12.96 19.61 23.60
C ASP A 84 12.57 20.05 22.17
N ASP A 85 11.28 20.32 21.94
CA ASP A 85 10.75 20.62 20.61
C ASP A 85 11.33 21.93 20.01
N GLU A 86 11.71 22.88 20.86
CA GLU A 86 12.31 24.16 20.45
C GLU A 86 13.77 23.96 20.01
N VAL A 87 14.57 23.24 20.81
CA VAL A 87 15.95 22.84 20.49
C VAL A 87 15.97 21.97 19.24
N GLN A 88 14.99 21.10 19.05
CA GLN A 88 14.87 20.29 17.83
C GLN A 88 14.69 21.15 16.57
N SER A 89 13.76 22.11 16.61
CA SER A 89 13.50 23.01 15.48
C SER A 89 14.73 23.85 15.16
N TYR A 90 15.45 24.29 16.19
CA TYR A 90 16.71 24.99 16.05
C TYR A 90 17.83 24.11 15.45
N LEU A 91 17.94 22.85 15.89
CA LEU A 91 18.91 21.89 15.36
C LEU A 91 18.68 21.64 13.86
N MET A 92 17.43 21.47 13.43
CA MET A 92 17.10 21.30 12.02
C MET A 92 17.53 22.48 11.14
N ASN A 93 17.54 23.70 11.68
CA ASN A 93 17.99 24.90 10.97
C ASN A 93 19.51 25.07 11.00
N ILE A 94 20.15 24.87 12.16
CA ILE A 94 21.59 25.15 12.36
C ILE A 94 22.49 24.03 11.79
N SER A 95 22.08 22.76 11.85
CA SER A 95 22.93 21.63 11.44
C SER A 95 23.30 21.66 9.94
N PRO A 96 22.38 21.98 9.01
CA PRO A 96 22.70 22.23 7.60
C PRO A 96 23.70 23.36 7.38
N LEU A 97 23.57 24.44 8.16
CA LEU A 97 24.46 25.60 8.08
C LEU A 97 25.88 25.24 8.51
N LEU A 98 26.01 24.41 9.55
CA LEU A 98 27.29 23.86 10.01
C LEU A 98 27.86 22.77 9.08
N GLY A 99 27.03 22.13 8.26
CA GLY A 99 27.39 21.01 7.39
C GLY A 99 27.59 19.68 8.15
N ASN A 100 27.09 19.57 9.39
CA ASN A 100 27.29 18.40 10.23
C ASN A 100 26.23 17.33 9.97
N LYS A 101 26.56 16.37 9.10
CA LYS A 101 25.69 15.26 8.71
C LYS A 101 25.28 14.36 9.87
N GLU A 102 26.17 14.13 10.84
CA GLU A 102 25.89 13.28 12.01
C GLU A 102 24.79 13.91 12.87
N MET A 103 24.89 15.22 13.11
CA MET A 103 23.90 15.97 13.87
C MET A 103 22.53 15.91 13.20
N ILE A 104 22.47 16.10 11.88
CA ILE A 104 21.22 16.01 11.12
C ILE A 104 20.59 14.62 11.24
N GLN A 105 21.38 13.56 11.05
CA GLN A 105 20.90 12.18 11.14
C GLN A 105 20.37 11.86 12.54
N LYS A 106 21.05 12.32 13.60
CA LYS A 106 20.62 12.11 14.99
C LYS A 106 19.34 12.86 15.34
N THR A 107 19.18 14.09 14.87
CA THR A 107 17.93 14.86 15.05
C THR A 107 16.77 14.17 14.31
N LEU A 108 17.00 13.70 13.09
CA LEU A 108 15.99 12.97 12.31
C LEU A 108 15.57 11.63 12.93
N GLU A 109 16.45 10.92 13.62
CA GLU A 109 16.13 9.67 14.34
C GLU A 109 15.19 9.89 15.53
N GLN A 110 15.20 11.09 16.12
CA GLN A 110 14.36 11.41 17.29
C GLN A 110 13.05 12.12 16.95
N LEU A 111 12.93 12.65 15.72
CA LEU A 111 11.86 13.56 15.30
C LEU A 111 10.45 12.94 15.35
N THR A 112 10.27 11.72 14.82
CA THR A 112 8.98 10.98 14.80
C THR A 112 9.18 9.65 14.07
N ASP A 113 8.31 8.67 14.33
CA ASP A 113 8.18 7.48 13.49
C ASP A 113 7.93 7.86 12.01
N VAL A 114 8.57 7.14 11.11
CA VAL A 114 8.41 7.34 9.66
C VAL A 114 7.01 6.93 9.25
N ASN A 115 6.26 7.82 8.59
CA ASN A 115 4.90 7.60 8.10
C ASN A 115 4.73 8.12 6.67
N CYS A 116 3.59 7.82 6.04
CA CYS A 116 3.33 8.18 4.65
C CYS A 116 3.22 9.69 4.40
N ASP A 117 2.96 10.49 5.43
CA ASP A 117 2.79 11.94 5.34
C ASP A 117 4.13 12.69 5.48
N ASN A 118 5.05 12.19 6.32
CA ASN A 118 6.34 12.83 6.62
C ASN A 118 7.50 12.35 5.74
N ILE A 119 7.34 11.23 5.03
CA ILE A 119 8.44 10.57 4.32
C ILE A 119 9.00 11.43 3.18
N VAL A 120 8.15 12.12 2.42
CA VAL A 120 8.58 12.91 1.26
C VAL A 120 9.40 14.12 1.70
N ASP A 121 8.92 14.86 2.69
CA ASP A 121 9.65 16.01 3.25
C ASP A 121 10.97 15.57 3.87
N ARG A 122 10.98 14.41 4.55
CA ARG A 122 12.21 13.82 5.13
C ARG A 122 13.22 13.44 4.04
N VAL A 123 12.77 12.87 2.92
CA VAL A 123 13.65 12.52 1.79
C VAL A 123 14.24 13.77 1.17
N ASN A 124 13.42 14.78 0.86
CA ASN A 124 13.90 16.04 0.28
C ASN A 124 14.93 16.71 1.20
N PHE A 125 14.64 16.80 2.49
CA PHE A 125 15.56 17.37 3.46
C PHE A 125 16.89 16.59 3.55
N LYS A 126 16.84 15.25 3.49
CA LYS A 126 18.07 14.43 3.46
C LYS A 126 18.88 14.61 2.18
N VAL A 127 18.21 14.73 1.04
CA VAL A 127 18.86 14.94 -0.27
C VAL A 127 19.55 16.29 -0.30
N ASP A 128 18.88 17.36 0.13
CA ASP A 128 19.43 18.71 0.19
C ASP A 128 20.68 18.79 1.08
N ASN A 129 20.77 17.91 2.10
CA ASN A 129 21.88 17.82 3.03
C ASN A 129 22.91 16.72 2.69
N GLY A 130 22.74 16.01 1.57
CA GLY A 130 23.65 14.95 1.11
C GLY A 130 23.76 13.76 2.08
N LEU A 131 22.65 13.37 2.69
CA LEU A 131 22.51 12.21 3.58
C LEU A 131 22.06 10.95 2.82
N ASP A 132 22.28 9.79 3.43
CA ASP A 132 21.81 8.50 2.90
C ASP A 132 20.29 8.35 3.08
N ILE A 133 19.62 7.96 1.99
CA ILE A 133 18.16 7.83 1.89
C ILE A 133 17.69 6.38 1.73
N LYS A 134 18.57 5.38 1.90
CA LYS A 134 18.24 3.96 1.66
C LYS A 134 17.08 3.46 2.50
N ASN A 135 17.06 3.84 3.78
CA ASN A 135 15.99 3.42 4.70
C ASN A 135 14.65 4.02 4.26
N GLU A 136 14.65 5.30 3.91
CA GLU A 136 13.48 6.01 3.40
C GLU A 136 12.99 5.43 2.08
N ILE A 137 13.88 5.12 1.12
CA ILE A 137 13.54 4.43 -0.13
C ILE A 137 12.88 3.08 0.15
N SER A 138 13.44 2.30 1.09
CA SER A 138 12.89 0.98 1.43
C SER A 138 11.49 1.07 2.04
N PHE A 139 11.23 2.11 2.83
CA PHE A 139 9.92 2.41 3.40
C PHE A 139 8.93 2.83 2.30
N MET A 140 9.33 3.78 1.46
CA MET A 140 8.54 4.24 0.32
C MET A 140 8.16 3.11 -0.63
N ALA A 141 9.08 2.18 -0.91
CA ALA A 141 8.82 1.04 -1.77
C ALA A 141 7.70 0.14 -1.20
N ARG A 142 7.66 -0.08 0.13
CA ARG A 142 6.65 -0.92 0.79
C ARG A 142 5.27 -0.26 0.85
N HIS A 143 5.25 1.06 1.01
CA HIS A 143 4.05 1.89 1.17
C HIS A 143 3.74 2.71 -0.10
N PHE A 144 4.26 2.30 -1.26
CA PHE A 144 4.16 3.10 -2.49
C PHE A 144 2.71 3.41 -2.86
N THR A 145 1.78 2.47 -2.70
CA THR A 145 0.35 2.65 -2.96
C THR A 145 -0.36 3.61 -1.98
N GLU A 146 0.21 3.82 -0.80
CA GLU A 146 -0.39 4.64 0.26
C GLU A 146 -0.02 6.13 0.12
N ILE A 147 1.11 6.42 -0.54
CA ILE A 147 1.60 7.78 -0.78
C ILE A 147 0.83 8.40 -1.96
N SER A 148 0.33 9.63 -1.76
CA SER A 148 -0.41 10.34 -2.80
C SER A 148 0.46 10.74 -4.00
N ILE A 149 -0.14 10.84 -5.19
CA ILE A 149 0.54 11.22 -6.43
C ILE A 149 1.19 12.61 -6.31
N LYS A 150 0.52 13.56 -5.64
CA LYS A 150 1.03 14.93 -5.47
C LYS A 150 2.32 14.96 -4.65
N GLU A 151 2.41 14.12 -3.62
CA GLU A 151 3.62 14.01 -2.80
C GLU A 151 4.75 13.33 -3.59
N LYS A 152 4.43 12.30 -4.39
CA LYS A 152 5.42 11.66 -5.29
C LYS A 152 5.99 12.63 -6.32
N GLN A 153 5.18 13.54 -6.87
CA GLN A 153 5.62 14.55 -7.83
C GLN A 153 6.63 15.56 -7.26
N LYS A 154 6.66 15.75 -5.92
CA LYS A 154 7.69 16.59 -5.28
C LYS A 154 9.06 15.93 -5.31
N LEU A 155 9.14 14.62 -5.57
CA LEU A 155 10.39 13.88 -5.67
C LEU A 155 10.92 13.91 -7.09
N GLY A 156 12.23 14.04 -7.25
CA GLY A 156 12.88 13.95 -8.55
C GLY A 156 12.78 12.54 -9.16
N VAL A 157 12.88 12.47 -10.49
CA VAL A 157 12.79 11.22 -11.27
C VAL A 157 13.84 10.19 -10.84
N CYS A 158 15.05 10.62 -10.47
CA CYS A 158 16.09 9.73 -9.95
C CYS A 158 15.67 8.98 -8.68
N ILE A 159 15.05 9.71 -7.73
CA ILE A 159 14.63 9.12 -6.45
C ILE A 159 13.47 8.14 -6.68
N LEU A 160 12.51 8.53 -7.52
CA LEU A 160 11.41 7.63 -7.89
C LEU A 160 11.90 6.38 -8.61
N SER A 161 12.94 6.50 -9.44
CA SER A 161 13.58 5.35 -10.10
C SER A 161 14.24 4.41 -9.08
N ASP A 162 14.89 4.95 -8.05
CA ASP A 162 15.46 4.16 -6.96
C ASP A 162 14.38 3.44 -6.14
N VAL A 163 13.24 4.11 -5.90
CA VAL A 163 12.07 3.50 -5.24
C VAL A 163 11.45 2.40 -6.10
N LEU A 164 11.26 2.64 -7.40
CA LEU A 164 10.63 1.67 -8.31
C LEU A 164 11.52 0.46 -8.62
N SER A 165 12.84 0.61 -8.52
CA SER A 165 13.80 -0.49 -8.68
C SER A 165 13.99 -1.32 -7.41
N HIS A 166 13.45 -0.88 -6.27
CA HIS A 166 13.69 -1.53 -4.99
C HIS A 166 12.98 -2.90 -4.88
N PRO A 167 13.63 -3.96 -4.36
CA PRO A 167 13.05 -5.31 -4.29
C PRO A 167 11.78 -5.43 -3.44
N SER A 168 11.57 -4.52 -2.49
CA SER A 168 10.39 -4.47 -1.64
C SER A 168 9.27 -3.59 -2.18
N LEU A 169 9.35 -3.19 -3.45
CA LEU A 169 8.31 -2.41 -4.10
C LEU A 169 6.98 -3.16 -4.06
N SER A 170 5.94 -2.46 -3.63
CA SER A 170 4.61 -3.00 -3.49
C SER A 170 3.59 -2.12 -4.20
N VAL A 171 3.05 -2.62 -5.32
CA VAL A 171 2.08 -1.92 -6.17
C VAL A 171 0.76 -2.71 -6.24
N PHE A 172 -0.37 -2.04 -6.51
CA PHE A 172 -1.66 -2.72 -6.62
C PHE A 172 -1.73 -3.60 -7.88
N SER A 173 -1.38 -3.05 -9.04
CA SER A 173 -1.23 -3.74 -10.33
C SER A 173 -0.31 -2.92 -11.24
N GLU A 174 0.20 -3.51 -12.31
CA GLU A 174 0.95 -2.75 -13.32
C GLU A 174 0.08 -1.69 -14.01
N ASP A 175 -1.22 -1.95 -14.19
CA ASP A 175 -2.17 -0.97 -14.71
C ASP A 175 -2.26 0.26 -13.79
N ALA A 176 -2.36 0.04 -12.47
CA ALA A 176 -2.40 1.12 -11.50
C ALA A 176 -1.07 1.89 -11.45
N LEU A 177 0.05 1.18 -11.54
CA LEU A 177 1.38 1.82 -11.61
C LEU A 177 1.51 2.67 -12.88
N PHE A 178 1.07 2.17 -14.03
CA PHE A 178 1.05 2.93 -15.27
C PHE A 178 0.16 4.18 -15.16
N ASP A 179 -1.04 4.06 -14.60
CA ASP A 179 -1.95 5.19 -14.40
C ASP A 179 -1.36 6.25 -13.47
N GLU A 180 -0.72 5.83 -12.38
CA GLU A 180 0.00 6.72 -11.48
C GLU A 180 1.14 7.45 -12.22
N ILE A 181 2.01 6.74 -12.94
CA ILE A 181 3.12 7.34 -13.70
C ILE A 181 2.60 8.31 -14.77
N TYR A 182 1.56 7.91 -15.51
CA TYR A 182 0.97 8.74 -16.56
C TYR A 182 0.37 10.03 -15.99
N SER A 183 -0.26 9.95 -14.82
CA SER A 183 -0.82 11.11 -14.13
C SER A 183 0.23 12.09 -13.61
N MET A 184 1.50 11.65 -13.44
CA MET A 184 2.58 12.52 -12.96
C MET A 184 3.07 13.51 -14.01
N GLY A 185 2.85 13.21 -15.30
CA GLY A 185 3.25 14.06 -16.43
C GLY A 185 4.30 13.42 -17.35
N PRO A 186 4.60 14.04 -18.51
CA PRO A 186 5.47 13.45 -19.54
C PRO A 186 6.92 13.28 -19.09
N GLU A 187 7.45 14.23 -18.31
CA GLU A 187 8.82 14.19 -17.77
C GLU A 187 9.08 12.93 -16.93
N PHE A 188 8.10 12.53 -16.12
CA PHE A 188 8.16 11.31 -15.32
C PHE A 188 7.87 10.06 -16.15
N SER A 189 6.93 10.17 -17.09
CA SER A 189 6.46 9.04 -17.88
C SER A 189 7.56 8.41 -18.72
N ASP A 190 8.41 9.21 -19.37
CA ASP A 190 9.43 8.67 -20.29
C ASP A 190 10.51 7.83 -19.60
N GLU A 191 10.89 8.20 -18.38
CA GLU A 191 11.90 7.49 -17.60
C GLU A 191 11.29 6.38 -16.74
N LEU A 192 10.20 6.66 -16.01
CA LEU A 192 9.64 5.72 -15.05
C LEU A 192 8.89 4.56 -15.70
N ILE A 193 8.43 4.72 -16.95
CA ILE A 193 7.76 3.63 -17.69
C ILE A 193 8.69 2.41 -17.90
N ALA A 194 10.00 2.59 -17.79
CA ALA A 194 10.97 1.49 -17.84
C ALA A 194 10.75 0.44 -16.74
N PHE A 195 10.17 0.85 -15.61
CA PHE A 195 9.93 0.00 -14.45
C PHE A 195 8.58 -0.71 -14.48
N VAL A 196 7.70 -0.34 -15.42
CA VAL A 196 6.40 -1.01 -15.63
C VAL A 196 6.64 -2.34 -16.34
N GLU A 197 6.06 -3.40 -15.80
CA GLU A 197 6.10 -4.73 -16.42
C GLU A 197 5.01 -4.85 -17.49
N PHE A 198 5.35 -4.48 -18.72
CA PHE A 198 4.41 -4.49 -19.87
C PHE A 198 3.74 -5.86 -20.10
N GLU A 199 4.40 -6.94 -19.69
CA GLU A 199 3.89 -8.31 -19.74
C GLU A 199 2.61 -8.50 -18.93
N LEU A 200 2.43 -7.72 -17.87
CA LEU A 200 1.30 -7.78 -16.94
C LEU A 200 0.31 -6.62 -17.13
N LEU A 201 0.52 -5.73 -18.11
CA LEU A 201 -0.43 -4.69 -18.46
C LEU A 201 -1.65 -5.25 -19.19
N SER A 202 -2.82 -4.66 -18.90
CA SER A 202 -4.04 -4.92 -19.67
C SER A 202 -3.94 -4.39 -21.09
N ILE A 203 -4.73 -4.98 -21.98
CA ILE A 203 -4.76 -4.58 -23.40
C ILE A 203 -5.30 -3.15 -23.54
N GLU A 204 -6.20 -2.72 -22.66
CA GLU A 204 -6.69 -1.33 -22.65
C GLU A 204 -5.54 -0.35 -22.40
N LYS A 205 -4.66 -0.66 -21.43
CA LYS A 205 -3.47 0.17 -21.14
C LYS A 205 -2.43 0.09 -22.23
N ILE A 206 -2.21 -1.08 -22.83
CA ILE A 206 -1.33 -1.19 -23.99
C ILE A 206 -1.84 -0.36 -25.17
N ASN A 207 -3.15 -0.39 -25.46
CA ASN A 207 -3.73 0.45 -26.50
C ASN A 207 -3.57 1.94 -26.15
N GLN A 208 -3.83 2.32 -24.89
CA GLN A 208 -3.60 3.68 -24.42
C GLN A 208 -2.13 4.10 -24.61
N ILE A 209 -1.16 3.25 -24.28
CA ILE A 209 0.27 3.51 -24.49
C ILE A 209 0.58 3.70 -25.97
N VAL A 210 0.09 2.82 -26.84
CA VAL A 210 0.32 2.90 -28.29
C VAL A 210 -0.28 4.17 -28.86
N ASP A 211 -1.49 4.54 -28.43
CA ASP A 211 -2.20 5.70 -28.96
C ASP A 211 -1.67 7.04 -28.43
N THR A 212 -1.12 7.05 -27.20
CA THR A 212 -0.74 8.31 -26.52
C THR A 212 0.75 8.56 -26.40
N MET A 213 1.59 7.51 -26.32
CA MET A 213 3.03 7.64 -26.08
C MET A 213 3.89 7.25 -27.28
N ILE A 214 3.34 6.55 -28.27
CA ILE A 214 4.10 6.18 -29.47
C ILE A 214 3.76 7.18 -30.58
N ASP A 215 4.71 8.08 -30.84
CA ASP A 215 4.73 8.84 -32.08
C ASP A 215 5.72 8.20 -33.06
N TYR A 216 5.40 8.21 -34.36
CA TYR A 216 6.25 7.65 -35.41
C TYR A 216 7.62 8.33 -35.49
N THR A 217 7.73 9.54 -34.92
CA THR A 217 8.98 10.31 -34.86
C THR A 217 9.80 10.06 -33.61
N ASN A 218 9.19 9.60 -32.51
CA ASN A 218 9.82 9.57 -31.21
C ASN A 218 9.25 8.44 -30.34
N ILE A 219 10.06 7.38 -30.17
CA ILE A 219 9.79 6.31 -29.22
C ILE A 219 10.97 6.20 -28.26
N SER A 220 10.71 6.28 -26.96
CA SER A 220 11.76 6.16 -25.96
C SER A 220 12.34 4.74 -25.97
N ARG A 221 13.64 4.61 -25.70
CA ARG A 221 14.32 3.29 -25.62
C ARG A 221 13.63 2.39 -24.59
N ASN A 222 13.18 2.98 -23.48
CA ASN A 222 12.52 2.27 -22.38
C ASN A 222 11.18 1.70 -22.85
N LEU A 223 10.38 2.52 -23.53
CA LEU A 223 9.09 2.14 -24.09
C LEU A 223 9.25 1.02 -25.14
N TRP A 224 10.20 1.16 -26.06
CA TRP A 224 10.48 0.14 -27.08
C TRP A 224 10.91 -1.21 -26.46
N ASN A 225 11.74 -1.17 -25.42
CA ASN A 225 12.17 -2.38 -24.72
C ASN A 225 11.00 -3.07 -24.00
N GLY A 226 10.12 -2.30 -23.34
CA GLY A 226 8.90 -2.82 -22.70
C GLY A 226 7.97 -3.50 -23.70
N LEU A 227 7.69 -2.84 -24.83
CA LEU A 227 6.87 -3.39 -25.91
C LEU A 227 7.51 -4.64 -26.53
N THR A 228 8.81 -4.64 -26.75
CA THR A 228 9.53 -5.81 -27.31
C THR A 228 9.44 -7.01 -26.38
N LYS A 229 9.56 -6.81 -25.05
CA LYS A 229 9.36 -7.89 -24.07
C LYS A 229 7.94 -8.43 -24.14
N ARG A 230 6.94 -7.54 -24.20
CA ARG A 230 5.53 -7.92 -24.34
C ARG A 230 5.25 -8.73 -25.60
N LEU A 231 5.81 -8.32 -26.73
CA LEU A 231 5.65 -9.02 -28.02
C LEU A 231 6.32 -10.40 -28.04
N LYS A 232 7.36 -10.59 -27.23
CA LYS A 232 8.05 -11.88 -27.06
C LYS A 232 7.40 -12.78 -26.01
N ALA A 233 6.46 -12.27 -25.21
CA ALA A 233 5.81 -13.02 -24.16
C ALA A 233 4.95 -14.16 -24.75
N PRO A 234 4.99 -15.38 -24.17
CA PRO A 234 4.19 -16.50 -24.64
C PRO A 234 2.70 -16.20 -24.50
N THR A 235 1.89 -16.63 -25.46
CA THR A 235 0.42 -16.47 -25.50
C THR A 235 -0.33 -17.16 -24.34
N LYS A 236 0.37 -17.95 -23.52
CA LYS A 236 -0.13 -18.51 -22.26
C LYS A 236 0.83 -18.10 -21.15
N ILE A 237 0.36 -17.23 -20.25
CA ILE A 237 1.07 -16.92 -19.01
C ILE A 237 0.89 -18.14 -18.11
N GLU A 238 1.98 -18.84 -17.80
CA GLU A 238 1.99 -19.89 -16.78
C GLU A 238 1.78 -19.26 -15.39
N ASP A 239 1.01 -19.94 -14.53
CA ASP A 239 0.49 -19.49 -13.23
C ASP A 239 1.55 -19.10 -12.15
N ASN A 240 2.83 -19.02 -12.52
CA ASN A 240 3.96 -18.85 -11.59
C ASN A 240 4.72 -17.52 -11.71
N TYR A 241 4.29 -16.57 -12.53
CA TYR A 241 4.94 -15.26 -12.57
C TYR A 241 4.41 -14.37 -11.43
N CYS A 242 5.34 -13.74 -10.72
CA CYS A 242 5.31 -12.78 -9.59
C CYS A 242 4.50 -13.11 -8.32
N GLN A 243 5.19 -13.67 -7.32
CA GLN A 243 4.70 -13.80 -5.94
C GLN A 243 5.13 -12.65 -4.99
N TYR A 244 5.89 -11.65 -5.46
CA TYR A 244 6.61 -10.73 -4.55
C TYR A 244 6.40 -9.22 -4.74
N ARG A 245 5.93 -8.73 -5.91
CA ARG A 245 5.85 -7.28 -6.23
C ARG A 245 4.44 -6.68 -6.17
N HIS A 246 3.41 -7.50 -6.39
CA HIS A 246 2.03 -7.04 -6.53
C HIS A 246 1.19 -7.37 -5.28
N LYS A 247 0.55 -6.35 -4.69
CA LYS A 247 -0.45 -6.47 -3.60
C LYS A 247 -1.86 -6.79 -4.13
N GLY A 248 -2.08 -6.73 -5.45
CA GLY A 248 -3.36 -6.98 -6.14
C GLY A 248 -3.30 -8.01 -7.28
N ILE A 249 -4.46 -8.18 -7.94
CA ILE A 249 -4.93 -9.34 -8.72
C ILE A 249 -4.10 -9.65 -9.99
N TYR A 250 -3.80 -10.94 -10.19
CA TYR A 250 -3.53 -11.53 -11.51
C TYR A 250 -4.86 -11.73 -12.25
N GLU A 251 -5.23 -10.82 -13.14
CA GLU A 251 -6.32 -11.12 -14.07
C GLU A 251 -5.81 -12.15 -15.09
N LYS A 252 -6.33 -13.38 -14.98
CA LYS A 252 -6.35 -14.31 -16.12
C LYS A 252 -7.22 -13.67 -17.21
N PHE A 253 -6.58 -13.00 -18.16
CA PHE A 253 -7.22 -12.43 -19.34
C PHE A 253 -7.79 -13.54 -20.23
N PHE A 254 -9.12 -13.69 -20.20
CA PHE A 254 -9.89 -13.99 -21.40
C PHE A 254 -10.55 -12.70 -21.88
N ASN A 255 -10.03 -12.17 -22.98
CA ASN A 255 -10.67 -11.15 -23.78
C ASN A 255 -12.05 -11.60 -24.26
N ASP A 256 -13.06 -10.76 -24.04
CA ASP A 256 -13.92 -10.26 -25.12
C ASP A 256 -14.93 -9.27 -24.55
N GLN A 257 -14.65 -7.98 -24.69
CA GLN A 257 -15.57 -6.86 -24.40
C GLN A 257 -15.90 -6.10 -25.69
N THR A 258 -16.29 -6.83 -26.74
CA THR A 258 -17.08 -6.26 -27.84
C THR A 258 -18.16 -7.27 -28.22
N ASN A 259 -19.25 -7.29 -27.43
CA ASN A 259 -20.61 -7.83 -27.70
C ASN A 259 -21.31 -8.30 -26.39
N ASN A 260 -21.25 -7.47 -25.35
CA ASN A 260 -21.53 -7.91 -23.98
C ASN A 260 -23.02 -8.11 -23.64
N HIS A 261 -23.97 -7.67 -24.47
CA HIS A 261 -25.40 -7.95 -24.23
C HIS A 261 -25.87 -9.27 -24.85
N GLU A 262 -25.37 -9.65 -26.03
CA GLU A 262 -25.76 -10.91 -26.68
C GLU A 262 -24.98 -12.10 -26.13
N ARG A 263 -23.68 -11.94 -25.81
CA ARG A 263 -22.87 -13.01 -25.21
C ARG A 263 -23.24 -13.29 -23.76
N VAL A 264 -23.55 -12.29 -22.93
CA VAL A 264 -24.04 -12.54 -21.56
C VAL A 264 -25.36 -13.30 -21.60
N ASN A 265 -26.27 -12.98 -22.54
CA ASN A 265 -27.50 -13.76 -22.72
C ASN A 265 -27.21 -15.18 -23.26
N ALA A 266 -26.23 -15.37 -24.15
CA ALA A 266 -25.83 -16.69 -24.63
C ALA A 266 -25.14 -17.56 -23.55
N THR A 267 -24.27 -16.98 -22.73
CA THR A 267 -23.64 -17.65 -21.58
C THR A 267 -24.66 -17.96 -20.49
N ILE A 268 -25.57 -17.02 -20.19
CA ILE A 268 -26.72 -17.26 -19.31
C ILE A 268 -27.56 -18.42 -19.88
N ASN A 269 -27.91 -18.41 -21.17
CA ASN A 269 -28.68 -19.47 -21.81
C ASN A 269 -27.94 -20.83 -21.84
N SER A 270 -26.60 -20.83 -21.96
CA SER A 270 -25.77 -22.04 -21.87
C SER A 270 -25.72 -22.62 -20.45
N ILE A 271 -25.57 -21.78 -19.41
CA ILE A 271 -25.65 -22.18 -18.00
C ILE A 271 -27.06 -22.68 -17.65
N ILE A 272 -28.07 -22.08 -18.26
CA ILE A 272 -29.49 -22.36 -18.03
C ILE A 272 -29.99 -23.67 -18.67
N ASN A 273 -29.36 -24.13 -19.75
CA ASN A 273 -29.81 -25.29 -20.53
C ASN A 273 -29.16 -26.62 -20.11
N GLU A 274 -28.19 -26.60 -19.19
CA GLU A 274 -27.60 -27.80 -18.60
C GLU A 274 -28.32 -28.15 -17.28
N HIS A 275 -28.54 -29.45 -17.04
CA HIS A 275 -29.20 -30.02 -15.86
C HIS A 275 -28.78 -29.36 -14.52
N PRO A 276 -29.64 -29.37 -13.47
CA PRO A 276 -29.35 -28.67 -12.21
C PRO A 276 -27.95 -29.01 -11.69
N TYR A 277 -27.09 -28.00 -11.61
CA TYR A 277 -25.74 -28.13 -11.11
C TYR A 277 -25.81 -28.46 -9.62
N GLU A 278 -25.34 -29.65 -9.25
CA GLU A 278 -25.23 -30.13 -7.88
C GLU A 278 -23.74 -30.27 -7.57
N HIS A 279 -23.26 -29.53 -6.58
CA HIS A 279 -21.88 -29.65 -6.12
C HIS A 279 -21.85 -29.96 -4.62
N ALA A 280 -21.25 -31.09 -4.26
CA ALA A 280 -21.04 -31.52 -2.90
C ALA A 280 -19.69 -31.00 -2.39
N ILE A 281 -19.61 -30.63 -1.10
CA ILE A 281 -18.34 -30.18 -0.50
C ILE A 281 -17.28 -31.27 -0.59
N ASP A 282 -16.11 -30.92 -1.13
CA ASP A 282 -14.83 -31.57 -0.83
C ASP A 282 -14.13 -30.73 0.26
N GLU A 283 -13.78 -31.34 1.39
CA GLU A 283 -13.11 -30.67 2.51
C GLU A 283 -11.73 -30.08 2.14
N LYS A 284 -11.20 -30.40 0.94
CA LYS A 284 -9.98 -29.82 0.40
C LYS A 284 -10.20 -28.60 -0.51
N GLU A 285 -11.44 -28.31 -0.92
CA GLU A 285 -11.77 -27.25 -1.90
C GLU A 285 -12.87 -26.30 -1.38
N PHE A 286 -12.54 -25.50 -0.37
CA PHE A 286 -13.46 -24.56 0.30
C PHE A 286 -14.15 -23.51 -0.60
N PHE A 287 -13.62 -23.27 -1.81
CA PHE A 287 -14.11 -22.25 -2.74
C PHE A 287 -14.38 -22.82 -4.14
N ASN A 288 -14.73 -24.09 -4.24
CA ASN A 288 -15.22 -24.69 -5.47
C ASN A 288 -16.74 -24.89 -5.36
N GLY A 289 -17.51 -23.81 -5.25
CA GLY A 289 -18.97 -23.85 -5.11
C GLY A 289 -19.70 -23.21 -6.29
N ILE A 290 -20.91 -22.72 -6.03
CA ILE A 290 -21.80 -22.13 -7.03
C ILE A 290 -21.21 -20.82 -7.58
N ILE A 291 -20.62 -19.98 -6.72
CA ILE A 291 -19.99 -18.73 -7.16
C ILE A 291 -18.77 -19.05 -8.01
N HIS A 292 -17.94 -20.02 -7.63
CA HIS A 292 -16.80 -20.47 -8.43
C HIS A 292 -17.20 -21.00 -9.81
N TYR A 293 -18.24 -21.84 -9.85
CA TYR A 293 -18.81 -22.34 -11.09
C TYR A 293 -19.27 -21.20 -12.01
N LEU A 294 -20.03 -20.24 -11.46
CA LEU A 294 -20.50 -19.08 -12.21
C LEU A 294 -19.33 -18.21 -12.69
N THR A 295 -18.34 -17.94 -11.84
CA THR A 295 -17.12 -17.19 -12.18
C THR A 295 -16.36 -17.84 -13.33
N THR A 296 -16.21 -19.17 -13.29
CA THR A 296 -15.56 -19.96 -14.35
C THR A 296 -16.35 -19.88 -15.66
N LYS A 297 -17.67 -20.01 -15.61
CA LYS A 297 -18.54 -19.95 -16.80
C LYS A 297 -18.60 -18.55 -17.42
N CYS A 298 -18.55 -17.47 -16.64
CA CYS A 298 -18.54 -16.10 -17.17
C CYS A 298 -17.15 -15.50 -17.39
N GLY A 299 -16.08 -16.23 -17.07
CA GLY A 299 -14.69 -15.79 -17.28
C GLY A 299 -14.35 -14.52 -16.51
N GLY A 300 -14.76 -14.43 -15.24
CA GLY A 300 -14.47 -13.26 -14.38
C GLY A 300 -15.48 -13.10 -13.24
N ASN A 301 -15.34 -12.02 -12.46
CA ASN A 301 -16.21 -11.79 -11.29
C ASN A 301 -17.70 -11.73 -11.69
N VAL A 302 -18.50 -12.56 -11.02
CA VAL A 302 -19.93 -12.75 -11.29
C VAL A 302 -20.78 -11.48 -11.15
N HIS A 303 -20.37 -10.54 -10.29
CA HIS A 303 -21.02 -9.22 -10.19
C HIS A 303 -20.64 -8.35 -11.39
N SER A 304 -19.35 -8.23 -11.70
CA SER A 304 -18.83 -7.39 -12.78
C SER A 304 -19.37 -7.83 -14.16
N LYS A 305 -19.49 -9.15 -14.36
CA LYS A 305 -20.12 -9.75 -15.56
C LYS A 305 -21.65 -9.68 -15.54
N LYS A 306 -22.25 -9.06 -14.52
CA LYS A 306 -23.70 -8.89 -14.33
C LYS A 306 -24.47 -10.23 -14.31
N VAL A 307 -23.84 -11.34 -13.98
CA VAL A 307 -24.50 -12.65 -13.83
C VAL A 307 -25.35 -12.66 -12.55
N ILE A 308 -24.77 -12.18 -11.45
CA ILE A 308 -25.47 -11.95 -10.19
C ILE A 308 -25.25 -10.50 -9.76
N LYS A 309 -25.93 -10.07 -8.69
CA LYS A 309 -25.68 -8.77 -8.07
C LYS A 309 -25.40 -8.95 -6.58
N ILE A 310 -24.20 -8.58 -6.18
CA ILE A 310 -23.74 -8.59 -4.78
C ILE A 310 -23.88 -7.18 -4.21
N THR A 311 -24.55 -7.05 -3.07
CA THR A 311 -24.80 -5.78 -2.36
C THR A 311 -24.63 -5.97 -0.87
N SER A 312 -24.43 -4.88 -0.14
CA SER A 312 -24.29 -4.90 1.32
C SER A 312 -25.14 -3.82 1.98
N SER A 313 -25.20 -3.86 3.30
CA SER A 313 -25.90 -2.88 4.12
C SER A 313 -25.23 -1.50 4.14
N SER A 314 -23.90 -1.47 4.16
CA SER A 314 -23.04 -0.29 4.02
C SER A 314 -21.67 -0.73 3.50
N ASN A 315 -20.74 0.21 3.32
CA ASN A 315 -19.44 -0.07 2.72
C ASN A 315 -18.33 0.78 3.35
N GLY A 316 -17.60 0.21 4.30
CA GLY A 316 -16.46 0.87 4.95
C GLY A 316 -15.21 0.81 4.08
N PHE A 317 -14.69 -0.39 3.86
CA PHE A 317 -13.47 -0.64 3.08
C PHE A 317 -13.72 -1.67 1.96
N ASN A 318 -13.07 -1.47 0.82
CA ASN A 318 -13.26 -2.27 -0.41
C ASN A 318 -14.72 -2.32 -0.87
N LYS A 319 -15.07 -3.20 -1.80
CA LYS A 319 -16.43 -3.37 -2.35
C LYS A 319 -16.93 -4.79 -2.08
N PRO A 320 -18.23 -4.97 -1.77
CA PRO A 320 -18.76 -6.28 -1.35
C PRO A 320 -18.65 -7.33 -2.45
N TYR A 321 -18.62 -6.95 -3.73
CA TYR A 321 -18.50 -7.94 -4.81
C TYR A 321 -17.12 -8.61 -4.88
N GLN A 322 -16.10 -8.06 -4.22
CA GLN A 322 -14.75 -8.63 -4.19
C GLN A 322 -14.71 -9.92 -3.38
N VAL A 323 -15.65 -10.16 -2.46
CA VAL A 323 -15.70 -11.43 -1.70
C VAL A 323 -15.99 -12.66 -2.58
N ALA A 324 -16.47 -12.45 -3.81
CA ALA A 324 -16.68 -13.50 -4.81
C ALA A 324 -15.44 -13.76 -5.69
N ASP A 325 -14.33 -13.05 -5.46
CA ASP A 325 -13.05 -13.29 -6.11
C ASP A 325 -12.17 -14.16 -5.21
N PHE A 326 -12.03 -15.44 -5.55
CA PHE A 326 -11.28 -16.41 -4.72
C PHE A 326 -9.76 -16.28 -4.84
N GLY A 327 -9.25 -15.50 -5.80
CA GLY A 327 -7.84 -15.12 -5.87
C GLY A 327 -7.50 -13.93 -4.96
N TRP A 328 -8.52 -13.28 -4.41
CA TRP A 328 -8.37 -12.08 -3.59
C TRP A 328 -7.74 -12.37 -2.22
N LYS A 329 -6.80 -11.50 -1.81
CA LYS A 329 -6.04 -11.60 -0.55
C LYS A 329 -6.30 -10.45 0.42
N SER A 330 -7.32 -9.63 0.17
CA SER A 330 -7.76 -8.56 1.08
C SER A 330 -9.13 -8.91 1.69
N TYR A 331 -9.77 -7.95 2.35
CA TYR A 331 -11.07 -8.12 3.00
C TYR A 331 -11.98 -6.93 2.67
N TRP A 332 -13.28 -7.16 2.79
CA TRP A 332 -14.31 -6.15 2.70
C TRP A 332 -14.95 -6.01 4.08
N ASN A 333 -15.28 -4.78 4.48
CA ASN A 333 -16.08 -4.55 5.68
C ASN A 333 -17.20 -3.52 5.48
N THR A 334 -18.21 -3.62 6.33
CA THR A 334 -19.24 -2.58 6.49
C THR A 334 -18.74 -1.43 7.35
N GLU A 335 -19.48 -0.32 7.33
CA GLU A 335 -19.38 0.67 8.40
C GLU A 335 -19.82 0.05 9.74
N TYR A 336 -19.55 0.74 10.84
CA TYR A 336 -19.97 0.34 12.18
C TYR A 336 -21.49 0.43 12.33
N GLN A 337 -22.18 -0.71 12.26
CA GLN A 337 -23.62 -0.83 12.40
C GLN A 337 -24.05 -2.23 12.86
N SER A 338 -25.06 -2.26 13.73
CA SER A 338 -25.75 -3.50 14.07
C SER A 338 -26.43 -4.12 12.83
N ASN A 339 -26.56 -5.45 12.82
CA ASN A 339 -27.24 -6.20 11.76
C ASN A 339 -26.67 -5.97 10.34
N ALA A 340 -25.36 -5.71 10.25
CA ALA A 340 -24.63 -5.65 8.99
C ALA A 340 -24.85 -6.91 8.14
N TRP A 341 -24.98 -6.73 6.82
CA TRP A 341 -25.29 -7.84 5.91
C TRP A 341 -24.62 -7.72 4.55
N ILE A 342 -24.45 -8.88 3.91
CA ILE A 342 -24.08 -9.03 2.50
C ILE A 342 -25.08 -9.94 1.80
N LYS A 343 -25.54 -9.55 0.61
CA LYS A 343 -26.64 -10.16 -0.15
C LYS A 343 -26.25 -10.42 -1.59
N TYR A 344 -26.60 -11.61 -2.05
CA TYR A 344 -26.43 -12.09 -3.42
C TYR A 344 -27.83 -12.20 -4.07
N ASP A 345 -28.05 -11.45 -5.14
CA ASP A 345 -29.21 -11.58 -6.03
C ASP A 345 -28.80 -12.40 -7.26
N PHE A 346 -29.30 -13.63 -7.34
CA PHE A 346 -29.03 -14.58 -8.42
C PHE A 346 -29.86 -14.32 -9.69
N LYS A 347 -30.64 -13.23 -9.73
CA LYS A 347 -31.40 -12.72 -10.87
C LYS A 347 -32.36 -13.78 -11.46
N LYS A 348 -31.94 -14.42 -12.56
CA LYS A 348 -32.69 -15.45 -13.29
C LYS A 348 -32.43 -16.86 -12.74
N MET A 349 -31.83 -16.98 -11.57
CA MET A 349 -31.49 -18.26 -10.95
C MET A 349 -31.95 -18.29 -9.50
N LYS A 350 -32.10 -19.50 -8.97
CA LYS A 350 -32.42 -19.79 -7.57
C LYS A 350 -31.46 -20.83 -7.01
N ILE A 351 -31.12 -20.74 -5.74
CA ILE A 351 -30.23 -21.69 -5.06
C ILE A 351 -30.99 -22.41 -3.95
N GLN A 352 -30.94 -23.73 -3.98
CA GLN A 352 -31.22 -24.56 -2.81
C GLN A 352 -29.89 -24.83 -2.11
N LEU A 353 -29.69 -24.16 -0.97
CA LEU A 353 -28.42 -24.17 -0.25
C LEU A 353 -28.24 -25.46 0.57
N SER A 354 -27.05 -26.06 0.51
CA SER A 354 -26.64 -27.23 1.31
C SER A 354 -25.48 -26.89 2.27
N ASN A 355 -24.61 -25.97 1.88
CA ASN A 355 -23.48 -25.50 2.68
C ASN A 355 -23.07 -24.09 2.24
N TYR A 356 -22.25 -23.43 3.07
CA TYR A 356 -21.54 -22.22 2.70
C TYR A 356 -20.15 -22.22 3.33
N SER A 357 -19.22 -21.51 2.71
CA SER A 357 -17.86 -21.36 3.20
C SER A 357 -17.52 -19.89 3.40
N ILE A 358 -16.91 -19.59 4.53
CA ILE A 358 -16.51 -18.25 4.95
C ILE A 358 -14.99 -18.23 5.09
N LYS A 359 -14.37 -17.20 4.54
CA LYS A 359 -13.00 -16.78 4.87
C LYS A 359 -13.04 -15.48 5.67
N THR A 360 -12.43 -15.49 6.84
CA THR A 360 -12.32 -14.29 7.69
C THR A 360 -11.38 -13.26 7.06
N GLY A 361 -11.54 -11.99 7.46
CA GLY A 361 -10.62 -10.92 7.07
C GLY A 361 -9.34 -10.89 7.92
N TYR A 362 -8.72 -9.72 7.97
CA TYR A 362 -7.38 -9.52 8.54
C TYR A 362 -7.38 -8.97 9.98
N TRP A 363 -8.42 -8.25 10.38
CA TRP A 363 -8.39 -7.55 11.67
C TRP A 363 -8.81 -8.48 12.80
N ASP A 364 -7.99 -8.52 13.84
CA ASP A 364 -8.34 -9.24 15.07
C ASP A 364 -9.53 -8.57 15.76
N GLY A 365 -10.44 -9.39 16.30
CA GLY A 365 -11.58 -8.92 17.09
C GLY A 365 -12.83 -8.52 16.29
N VAL A 366 -12.74 -8.38 14.96
CA VAL A 366 -13.90 -8.09 14.09
C VAL A 366 -14.47 -9.32 13.38
N HIS A 367 -13.88 -10.50 13.62
CA HIS A 367 -14.32 -11.72 12.96
C HIS A 367 -15.75 -12.12 13.31
N LEU A 368 -16.45 -12.68 12.33
CA LEU A 368 -17.84 -13.07 12.44
C LEU A 368 -18.03 -14.19 13.48
N GLN A 369 -18.86 -13.94 14.50
CA GLN A 369 -19.14 -14.91 15.57
C GLN A 369 -20.57 -15.43 15.54
N ASN A 370 -21.51 -14.55 15.19
CA ASN A 370 -22.94 -14.80 15.29
C ASN A 370 -23.61 -14.28 14.01
N TRP A 371 -24.25 -15.16 13.25
CA TRP A 371 -24.89 -14.78 11.99
C TRP A 371 -26.07 -15.69 11.65
N VAL A 372 -26.90 -15.20 10.74
CA VAL A 372 -27.88 -15.99 10.02
C VAL A 372 -27.57 -16.01 8.54
N ILE A 373 -27.84 -17.15 7.90
CA ILE A 373 -28.02 -17.23 6.45
C ILE A 373 -29.52 -17.21 6.18
N GLU A 374 -29.95 -16.30 5.32
CA GLU A 374 -31.35 -16.08 4.98
C GLU A 374 -31.58 -16.23 3.47
N GLY A 375 -32.70 -16.81 3.11
CA GLY A 375 -33.19 -16.93 1.74
C GLY A 375 -34.44 -16.09 1.50
N SER A 376 -34.56 -15.50 0.32
CA SER A 376 -35.77 -14.80 -0.11
C SER A 376 -36.05 -15.00 -1.60
N SER A 377 -37.33 -15.00 -1.97
CA SER A 377 -37.78 -15.05 -3.36
C SER A 377 -38.10 -13.66 -3.94
N ASP A 378 -38.47 -12.71 -3.08
CA ASP A 378 -38.91 -11.35 -3.44
C ASP A 378 -37.92 -10.25 -3.01
N GLY A 379 -36.98 -10.57 -2.11
CA GLY A 379 -36.03 -9.62 -1.52
C GLY A 379 -36.58 -8.86 -0.32
N GLU A 380 -37.85 -9.07 0.05
CA GLU A 380 -38.57 -8.39 1.12
C GLU A 380 -38.84 -9.34 2.30
N LYS A 381 -39.35 -10.55 2.02
CA LYS A 381 -39.64 -11.58 3.02
C LYS A 381 -38.48 -12.57 3.08
N TRP A 382 -37.86 -12.67 4.25
CA TRP A 382 -36.66 -13.49 4.46
C TRP A 382 -36.97 -14.68 5.37
N LYS A 383 -36.52 -15.87 4.95
CA LYS A 383 -36.57 -17.09 5.73
C LYS A 383 -35.16 -17.44 6.21
N ILE A 384 -35.00 -17.72 7.49
CA ILE A 384 -33.73 -18.20 8.06
C ILE A 384 -33.48 -19.63 7.55
N ILE A 385 -32.35 -19.83 6.89
CA ILE A 385 -31.84 -21.13 6.41
C ILE A 385 -30.90 -21.73 7.46
N ASP A 386 -30.06 -20.90 8.09
CA ASP A 386 -29.13 -21.31 9.14
C ASP A 386 -28.95 -20.18 10.15
N GLU A 387 -28.70 -20.55 11.41
CA GLU A 387 -28.31 -19.63 12.48
C GLU A 387 -27.10 -20.23 13.21
N ARG A 388 -26.03 -19.45 13.33
CA ARG A 388 -24.78 -19.89 13.95
C ARG A 388 -24.31 -18.93 15.02
N LYS A 389 -23.74 -19.52 16.07
CA LYS A 389 -22.95 -18.87 17.11
C LYS A 389 -21.72 -19.73 17.36
N THR A 390 -20.55 -19.26 16.94
CA THR A 390 -19.29 -20.02 17.02
C THR A 390 -18.08 -19.12 17.19
N LYS A 391 -16.98 -19.68 17.69
CA LYS A 391 -15.65 -19.05 17.76
C LYS A 391 -14.68 -19.61 16.72
N GLU A 392 -15.13 -20.49 15.84
CA GLU A 392 -14.28 -21.19 14.85
C GLU A 392 -13.71 -20.26 13.77
N LEU A 393 -14.27 -19.06 13.62
CA LEU A 393 -13.81 -18.01 12.73
C LEU A 393 -12.87 -17.00 13.42
N ASN A 394 -12.37 -17.30 14.63
CA ASN A 394 -11.50 -16.38 15.36
C ASN A 394 -10.02 -16.51 14.92
N GLY A 395 -9.68 -15.83 13.83
CA GLY A 395 -8.30 -15.61 13.39
C GLY A 395 -8.21 -15.19 11.93
N ASN A 396 -7.03 -14.71 11.54
CA ASN A 396 -6.81 -14.05 10.25
C ASN A 396 -6.86 -15.04 9.08
N PHE A 397 -7.68 -14.73 8.08
CA PHE A 397 -7.84 -15.49 6.84
C PHE A 397 -8.13 -17.00 7.03
N ILE A 398 -8.74 -17.37 8.15
CA ILE A 398 -9.21 -18.73 8.42
C ILE A 398 -10.41 -19.01 7.51
N THR A 399 -10.41 -20.20 6.91
CA THR A 399 -11.52 -20.68 6.09
C THR A 399 -12.26 -21.81 6.81
N LYS A 400 -13.58 -21.71 6.86
CA LYS A 400 -14.46 -22.75 7.40
C LYS A 400 -15.69 -22.93 6.53
N SER A 401 -16.14 -24.18 6.44
CA SER A 401 -17.39 -24.54 5.78
C SER A 401 -18.42 -24.94 6.81
N PHE A 402 -19.67 -24.55 6.59
CA PHE A 402 -20.79 -24.84 7.46
C PHE A 402 -21.89 -25.52 6.65
N LYS A 403 -22.43 -26.61 7.18
CA LYS A 403 -23.57 -27.32 6.59
C LYS A 403 -24.88 -26.59 6.93
N CYS A 404 -25.74 -26.37 5.94
CA CYS A 404 -27.07 -25.82 6.12
C CYS A 404 -28.00 -26.36 5.05
N GLU A 405 -29.10 -27.01 5.41
CA GLU A 405 -29.99 -27.60 4.42
C GLU A 405 -31.25 -26.75 4.27
N SER A 406 -31.49 -26.25 3.05
CA SER A 406 -32.77 -25.64 2.68
C SER A 406 -33.62 -26.63 1.87
N ASN A 407 -34.90 -26.75 2.24
CA ASN A 407 -35.89 -27.47 1.43
C ASN A 407 -36.41 -26.63 0.24
N GLU A 408 -36.08 -25.34 0.21
CA GLU A 408 -36.56 -24.37 -0.78
C GLU A 408 -35.40 -23.73 -1.56
N ALA A 409 -35.66 -23.34 -2.80
CA ALA A 409 -34.70 -22.63 -3.64
C ALA A 409 -35.01 -21.12 -3.66
N PHE A 410 -34.01 -20.28 -3.36
CA PHE A 410 -34.18 -18.83 -3.23
C PHE A 410 -33.38 -18.05 -4.27
N ARG A 411 -33.96 -16.95 -4.76
CA ARG A 411 -33.26 -16.01 -5.67
C ARG A 411 -32.26 -15.14 -4.92
N TYR A 412 -32.58 -14.79 -3.68
CA TYR A 412 -31.74 -13.97 -2.83
C TYR A 412 -31.20 -14.81 -1.69
N ILE A 413 -29.88 -14.80 -1.51
CA ILE A 413 -29.22 -15.35 -0.32
C ILE A 413 -28.50 -14.21 0.39
N ARG A 414 -28.64 -14.12 1.71
CA ARG A 414 -28.03 -13.07 2.52
C ARG A 414 -27.39 -13.67 3.76
N LEU A 415 -26.15 -13.26 4.03
CA LEU A 415 -25.53 -13.42 5.34
C LEU A 415 -25.75 -12.12 6.12
N ARG A 416 -26.28 -12.24 7.33
CA ARG A 416 -26.52 -11.10 8.23
C ARG A 416 -26.00 -11.41 9.62
N GLN A 417 -25.22 -10.50 10.17
CA GLN A 417 -24.76 -10.61 11.55
C GLN A 417 -25.94 -10.49 12.52
N ILE A 418 -25.91 -11.29 13.60
CA ILE A 418 -26.88 -11.21 14.69
C ILE A 418 -26.14 -11.01 16.02
N ASN A 419 -26.58 -10.07 16.85
CA ASN A 419 -25.87 -9.62 18.07
C ASN A 419 -24.53 -8.88 17.80
N GLU A 420 -24.14 -8.04 18.76
CA GLU A 420 -22.98 -7.17 18.68
C GLU A 420 -21.68 -7.99 18.64
N SER A 421 -20.85 -7.76 17.60
CA SER A 421 -19.42 -8.07 17.68
C SER A 421 -18.74 -6.92 18.45
N ALA A 422 -17.53 -7.12 18.98
CA ALA A 422 -16.84 -6.08 19.75
C ALA A 422 -16.71 -4.72 19.02
N PHE A 423 -16.87 -4.72 17.70
CA PHE A 423 -16.75 -3.57 16.83
C PHE A 423 -17.97 -3.32 15.93
N ASP A 424 -19.08 -4.04 16.06
CA ASP A 424 -20.30 -3.83 15.25
C ASP A 424 -20.08 -3.65 13.73
N CYS A 425 -19.13 -4.39 13.13
CA CYS A 425 -18.97 -4.43 11.68
C CYS A 425 -18.88 -5.86 11.16
N LEU A 426 -19.38 -6.08 9.94
CA LEU A 426 -19.21 -7.33 9.21
C LEU A 426 -17.96 -7.24 8.35
N GLU A 427 -16.98 -8.09 8.60
CA GLU A 427 -15.76 -8.23 7.80
C GLU A 427 -15.64 -9.63 7.21
N LEU A 428 -15.35 -9.72 5.90
CA LEU A 428 -15.18 -10.98 5.18
C LEU A 428 -14.09 -10.86 4.10
N CYS A 429 -13.30 -11.92 3.91
CA CYS A 429 -12.45 -12.07 2.74
C CYS A 429 -13.21 -12.76 1.60
N ASN A 430 -13.83 -13.91 1.85
CA ASN A 430 -14.59 -14.64 0.84
C ASN A 430 -15.85 -15.28 1.40
N LEU A 431 -16.87 -15.40 0.55
CA LEU A 431 -18.12 -16.11 0.83
C LEU A 431 -18.54 -16.95 -0.39
N GLU A 432 -18.69 -18.25 -0.18
CA GLU A 432 -19.09 -19.24 -1.19
C GLU A 432 -20.32 -20.03 -0.72
N PHE A 433 -21.13 -20.49 -1.67
CA PHE A 433 -22.36 -21.24 -1.46
C PHE A 433 -22.32 -22.57 -2.22
N PHE A 434 -22.88 -23.62 -1.62
CA PHE A 434 -22.96 -24.96 -2.19
C PHE A 434 -24.40 -25.47 -2.17
N GLY A 435 -24.71 -26.41 -3.06
CA GLY A 435 -26.04 -27.00 -3.18
C GLY A 435 -26.47 -27.08 -4.65
N ARG A 436 -27.75 -26.81 -4.91
CA ARG A 436 -28.35 -26.92 -6.24
C ARG A 436 -28.71 -25.56 -6.81
N LEU A 437 -28.28 -25.31 -8.04
CA LEU A 437 -28.62 -24.11 -8.81
C LEU A 437 -29.74 -24.43 -9.81
N TYR A 438 -30.82 -23.64 -9.76
CA TYR A 438 -32.00 -23.75 -10.62
C TYR A 438 -32.16 -22.51 -11.49
N ARG A 439 -32.77 -22.70 -12.66
CA ARG A 439 -33.32 -21.58 -13.46
C ARG A 439 -34.56 -21.03 -12.77
N ASN A 440 -34.70 -19.72 -12.76
CA ASN A 440 -35.93 -19.04 -12.43
C ASN A 440 -36.68 -18.82 -13.76
N ASP A 441 -37.79 -19.54 -13.95
CA ASP A 441 -38.65 -19.42 -15.14
C ASP A 441 -39.32 -18.06 -15.26
#